data_AF-A0A5R9E1Y0-F1
#
_entry.id   AF-A0A5R9E1Y0-F1
#
_cell.length_a   1.000
_cell.length_b   1.000
_cell.length_c   1.000
_cell.angle_alpha   90.00
_cell.angle_beta   90.00
_cell.angle_gamma   90.00
#
_symmetry.space_group_name_H-M   'P 1'
#
loop_
_entity.id
_entity.type
_entity.pdbx_description
1 polymer ?
#
loop_
_entity_poly.entity_id
_entity_poly.type
_entity_poly.pdbx_seq_one_letter_code
_entity_poly.pdbx_strand_id
1 'polypeptide(L)'
;MTEVLLLLVALALTLACAVFVAAEFSLTTVERGELERAARAGDRGAESALKAVKRLTLQLSGAQLGITVTSLVIGMLAESSVSALLRGPLEAVGLPSGAVPTVSTLLGVAISTVVLMVVGELVPKNWAISRPLAVARVVAGPQRGFTAAFGPLIHHLNNTANRIVRRFGLEPAEELASARTPEELIALARHSAREGAIEADSAELFVRTLHLGELTAENVMTPRVDVRALAVQTTATDAANLTLATGLSRFPVYRGSLDEVIGTVHIRDVLALDEDKRPLTPIADLATAPLLVPHSLPVDKLLGRLRRARTMAVIIDEYGGTAGVATVEDIVEEVVGEVRDEHDPHETPDLAPAEPALDGRPVWHADGSVRIDQLREIGFVAPDGPYETLAGLIAMRLERIPTTADRLDVDGWRLAVLHTEHHRADRVRITAPVTVAQSAEETR
;
A
#
# COMPACT_ATOMS: atom_id res chain seq x y z
N MET A 1 2.37 -35.84 -52.38
CA MET A 1 3.34 -36.17 -51.27
C MET A 1 3.83 -34.90 -50.61
N THR A 2 4.18 -33.88 -51.41
CA THR A 2 4.51 -32.53 -50.95
C THR A 2 3.36 -31.87 -50.19
N GLU A 3 2.09 -32.01 -50.61
CA GLU A 3 0.97 -31.39 -49.88
C GLU A 3 0.78 -31.99 -48.48
N VAL A 4 1.00 -33.30 -48.34
CA VAL A 4 0.92 -33.99 -47.05
C VAL A 4 2.03 -33.53 -46.11
N LEU A 5 3.25 -33.32 -46.63
CA LEU A 5 4.35 -32.77 -45.86
C LEU A 5 4.06 -31.33 -45.40
N LEU A 6 3.55 -30.48 -46.30
CA LEU A 6 3.18 -29.10 -45.97
C LEU A 6 2.05 -29.05 -44.93
N LEU A 7 1.08 -29.96 -45.01
CA LEU A 7 0.00 -30.09 -44.03
C LEU A 7 0.52 -30.54 -42.64
N LEU A 8 1.48 -31.47 -42.60
CA LEU A 8 2.13 -31.89 -41.35
C LEU A 8 2.93 -30.75 -40.73
N VAL A 9 3.63 -29.95 -41.55
CA VAL A 9 4.35 -28.75 -41.09
C VAL A 9 3.35 -27.70 -40.57
N ALA A 10 2.25 -27.47 -41.28
CA ALA A 10 1.19 -26.56 -40.84
C ALA A 10 0.61 -26.99 -39.48
N LEU A 11 0.33 -28.30 -39.31
CA LEU A 11 -0.16 -28.85 -38.04
C LEU A 11 0.86 -28.69 -36.90
N ALA A 12 2.15 -28.95 -37.16
CA ALA A 12 3.20 -28.74 -36.17
C ALA A 12 3.31 -27.26 -35.77
N LEU A 13 3.18 -26.34 -36.73
CA LEU A 13 3.15 -24.90 -36.46
C LEU A 13 1.89 -24.49 -35.69
N THR A 14 0.73 -25.11 -35.95
CA THR A 14 -0.49 -24.87 -35.15
C THR A 14 -0.28 -25.27 -33.69
N LEU A 15 0.40 -26.39 -33.44
CA LEU A 15 0.76 -26.78 -32.07
C LEU A 15 1.77 -25.82 -31.43
N ALA A 16 2.73 -25.29 -32.21
CA ALA A 16 3.63 -24.26 -31.71
C ALA A 16 2.89 -22.96 -31.37
N CYS A 17 1.96 -22.53 -32.22
CA CYS A 17 1.09 -21.38 -31.97
C CYS A 17 0.28 -21.59 -30.67
N ALA A 18 -0.30 -22.78 -30.50
CA ALA A 18 -1.03 -23.16 -29.29
C ALA A 18 -0.17 -23.04 -28.02
N VAL A 19 1.12 -23.37 -28.07
CA VAL A 19 2.04 -23.18 -26.94
C VAL A 19 2.24 -21.70 -26.62
N PHE A 20 2.40 -20.84 -27.63
CA PHE A 20 2.54 -19.40 -27.41
C PHE A 20 1.26 -18.77 -26.84
N VAL A 21 0.09 -19.13 -27.38
CA VAL A 21 -1.22 -18.70 -26.85
C VAL A 21 -1.38 -19.18 -25.41
N ALA A 22 -1.08 -20.45 -25.13
CA ALA A 22 -1.15 -20.99 -23.78
C ALA A 22 -0.19 -20.25 -22.82
N ALA A 23 1.02 -19.90 -23.28
CA ALA A 23 1.97 -19.12 -22.49
C ALA A 23 1.48 -17.70 -22.20
N GLU A 24 0.97 -16.99 -23.21
CA GLU A 24 0.39 -15.64 -23.04
C GLU A 24 -0.72 -15.65 -21.97
N PHE A 25 -1.76 -16.46 -22.16
CA PHE A 25 -2.91 -16.45 -21.27
C PHE A 25 -2.61 -17.06 -19.89
N SER A 26 -1.74 -18.06 -19.79
CA SER A 26 -1.40 -18.64 -18.48
C SER A 26 -0.50 -17.72 -17.66
N LEU A 27 0.45 -17.02 -18.28
CA LEU A 27 1.35 -16.09 -17.59
C LEU A 27 0.65 -14.80 -17.16
N THR A 28 -0.36 -14.34 -17.91
CA THR A 28 -1.17 -13.17 -17.51
C THR A 28 -2.21 -13.51 -16.44
N THR A 29 -2.71 -14.75 -16.41
CA THR A 29 -3.76 -15.16 -15.46
C THR A 29 -3.20 -15.73 -14.16
N VAL A 30 -2.00 -16.32 -14.17
CA VAL A 30 -1.43 -16.98 -12.97
C VAL A 30 -1.02 -15.97 -11.90
N GLU A 31 -1.43 -16.22 -10.66
CA GLU A 31 -1.03 -15.39 -9.53
C GLU A 31 0.42 -15.69 -9.11
N ARG A 32 1.20 -14.63 -8.85
CA ARG A 32 2.59 -14.75 -8.41
C ARG A 32 2.73 -15.56 -7.10
N GLY A 33 1.80 -15.38 -6.16
CA GLY A 33 1.82 -16.08 -4.87
C GLY A 33 1.66 -17.60 -5.01
N GLU A 34 0.85 -18.06 -5.97
CA GLU A 34 0.71 -19.49 -6.28
C GLU A 34 2.00 -20.08 -6.86
N LEU A 35 2.64 -19.35 -7.77
CA LEU A 35 3.93 -19.76 -8.35
C LEU A 35 5.06 -19.80 -7.33
N GLU A 36 5.12 -18.84 -6.40
CA GLU A 36 6.11 -18.83 -5.33
C GLU A 36 5.91 -20.01 -4.37
N ARG A 37 4.65 -20.34 -4.03
CA ARG A 37 4.32 -21.54 -3.23
C ARG A 37 4.73 -22.82 -3.96
N ALA A 38 4.37 -22.96 -5.24
CA ALA A 38 4.76 -24.13 -6.04
C ALA A 38 6.29 -24.25 -6.16
N ALA A 39 7.01 -23.15 -6.43
CA ALA A 39 8.46 -23.18 -6.50
C ALA A 39 9.12 -23.61 -5.18
N ARG A 40 8.60 -23.17 -4.02
CA ARG A 40 9.06 -23.63 -2.70
C ARG A 40 8.76 -25.11 -2.46
N ALA A 41 7.65 -25.62 -2.98
CA ALA A 41 7.29 -27.04 -2.91
C ALA A 41 8.16 -27.94 -3.83
N GLY A 42 9.08 -27.38 -4.62
CA GLY A 42 9.96 -28.14 -5.51
C GLY A 42 9.26 -28.62 -6.79
N ASP A 43 8.15 -27.98 -7.15
CA ASP A 43 7.32 -28.39 -8.27
C ASP A 43 8.02 -28.17 -9.63
N ARG A 44 8.08 -29.23 -10.46
CA ARG A 44 8.71 -29.15 -11.79
C ARG A 44 8.09 -28.04 -12.63
N GLY A 45 8.94 -27.18 -13.19
CA GLY A 45 8.55 -26.05 -14.05
C GLY A 45 8.13 -24.78 -13.32
N ALA A 46 7.83 -24.84 -12.01
CA ALA A 46 7.37 -23.67 -11.23
C ALA A 46 8.43 -22.57 -11.15
N GLU A 47 9.70 -22.92 -10.98
CA GLU A 47 10.79 -21.94 -10.96
C GLU A 47 10.95 -21.22 -12.31
N SER A 48 10.74 -21.93 -13.41
CA SER A 48 10.81 -21.35 -14.76
C SER A 48 9.65 -20.40 -15.00
N ALA A 49 8.43 -20.80 -14.62
CA ALA A 49 7.24 -19.95 -14.68
C ALA A 49 7.37 -18.71 -13.80
N LEU A 50 7.91 -18.83 -12.58
CA LEU A 50 8.20 -17.70 -11.71
C LEU A 50 9.22 -16.72 -12.34
N LYS A 51 10.27 -17.24 -12.99
CA LYS A 51 11.22 -16.43 -13.76
C LYS A 51 10.59 -15.76 -14.97
N ALA A 52 9.60 -16.39 -15.62
CA ALA A 52 8.86 -15.81 -16.74
C ALA A 52 7.98 -14.64 -16.28
N VAL A 53 7.19 -14.81 -15.22
CA VAL A 53 6.32 -13.77 -14.66
C VAL A 53 7.13 -12.55 -14.17
N LYS A 54 8.35 -12.74 -13.65
CA LYS A 54 9.24 -11.61 -13.29
C LYS A 54 9.64 -10.73 -14.49
N ARG A 55 9.53 -11.22 -15.72
CA ARG A 55 9.79 -10.49 -16.96
C ARG A 55 8.58 -10.56 -17.88
N LEU A 56 7.38 -10.42 -17.32
CA LEU A 56 6.10 -10.66 -18.00
C LEU A 56 6.02 -9.90 -19.33
N THR A 57 6.30 -8.60 -19.34
CA THR A 57 6.27 -7.77 -20.56
C THR A 57 7.13 -8.35 -21.69
N LEU A 58 8.35 -8.78 -21.39
CA LEU A 58 9.25 -9.37 -22.40
C LEU A 58 8.73 -10.73 -22.88
N GLN A 59 8.18 -11.54 -21.98
CA GLN A 59 7.59 -12.84 -22.32
C GLN A 59 6.32 -12.68 -23.15
N LEU A 60 5.50 -11.66 -22.86
CA LEU A 60 4.26 -11.35 -23.57
C LEU A 60 4.56 -10.86 -24.99
N SER A 61 5.50 -9.92 -25.16
CA SER A 61 5.97 -9.51 -26.49
C SER A 61 6.55 -10.68 -27.28
N GLY A 62 7.26 -11.59 -26.60
CA GLY A 62 7.75 -12.84 -27.21
C GLY A 62 6.63 -13.77 -27.65
N ALA A 63 5.58 -13.95 -26.83
CA ALA A 63 4.40 -14.75 -27.19
C ALA A 63 3.72 -14.18 -28.43
N GLN A 64 3.44 -12.88 -28.43
CA GLN A 64 2.76 -12.19 -29.52
C GLN A 64 3.54 -12.27 -30.84
N LEU A 65 4.87 -12.14 -30.78
CA LEU A 65 5.72 -12.34 -31.94
C LEU A 65 5.66 -13.79 -32.43
N GLY A 66 5.72 -14.75 -31.51
CA GLY A 66 5.56 -16.18 -31.81
C GLY A 66 4.23 -16.47 -32.52
N ILE A 67 3.11 -16.05 -31.93
CA ILE A 67 1.75 -16.19 -32.46
C ILE A 67 1.68 -15.59 -33.87
N THR A 68 2.12 -14.34 -34.03
CA THR A 68 2.06 -13.63 -35.31
C THR A 68 2.82 -14.37 -36.41
N VAL A 69 4.07 -14.78 -36.12
CA VAL A 69 4.91 -15.48 -37.09
C VAL A 69 4.31 -16.84 -37.44
N THR A 70 3.87 -17.61 -36.44
CA THR A 70 3.28 -18.93 -36.69
C THR A 70 1.96 -18.83 -37.45
N SER A 71 1.07 -17.90 -37.09
CA SER A 71 -0.23 -17.74 -37.75
C SER A 71 -0.08 -17.30 -39.21
N LEU A 72 0.88 -16.41 -39.52
CA LEU A 72 1.16 -16.01 -40.89
C LEU A 72 1.68 -17.18 -41.74
N VAL A 73 2.65 -17.94 -41.22
CA VAL A 73 3.23 -19.08 -41.95
C VAL A 73 2.18 -20.20 -42.12
N ILE A 74 1.38 -20.49 -41.09
CA ILE A 74 0.27 -21.44 -41.19
C ILE A 74 -0.73 -20.97 -42.24
N GLY A 75 -1.12 -19.70 -42.25
CA GLY A 75 -2.04 -19.15 -43.25
C GLY A 75 -1.56 -19.44 -44.68
N MET A 76 -0.29 -19.16 -44.96
CA MET A 76 0.32 -19.40 -46.28
C MET A 76 0.40 -20.90 -46.66
N LEU A 77 0.74 -21.77 -45.69
CA LEU A 77 0.95 -23.21 -45.94
C LEU A 77 -0.35 -24.02 -45.96
N ALA A 78 -1.27 -23.71 -45.05
CA ALA A 78 -2.53 -24.43 -44.89
C ALA A 78 -3.48 -24.12 -46.05
N GLU A 79 -3.56 -22.86 -46.49
CA GLU A 79 -4.39 -22.47 -47.63
C GLU A 79 -4.03 -23.27 -48.89
N SER A 80 -2.75 -23.25 -49.28
CA SER A 80 -2.28 -23.90 -50.50
C SER A 80 -2.46 -25.43 -50.46
N SER A 81 -2.25 -26.03 -49.29
CA SER A 81 -2.39 -27.48 -49.10
C SER A 81 -3.85 -27.93 -49.11
N VAL A 82 -4.72 -27.26 -48.34
CA VAL A 82 -6.14 -27.60 -48.24
C VAL A 82 -6.86 -27.31 -49.56
N SER A 83 -6.54 -26.18 -50.21
CA SER A 83 -7.09 -25.86 -51.55
C SER A 83 -6.65 -26.89 -52.60
N ALA A 84 -5.44 -27.44 -52.54
CA ALA A 84 -5.04 -28.50 -53.46
C ALA A 84 -5.78 -29.83 -53.19
N LEU A 85 -5.94 -30.20 -51.93
CA LEU A 85 -6.66 -31.41 -51.49
C LEU A 85 -8.16 -31.38 -51.84
N LEU A 86 -8.78 -30.20 -51.83
CA LEU A 86 -10.21 -30.02 -52.11
C LEU A 86 -10.55 -30.05 -53.61
N ARG A 87 -9.59 -29.85 -54.52
CA ARG A 87 -9.86 -29.82 -55.98
C ARG A 87 -10.43 -31.14 -56.51
N GLY A 88 -9.83 -32.27 -56.16
CA GLY A 88 -10.28 -33.58 -56.63
C GLY A 88 -11.73 -33.92 -56.22
N PRO A 89 -12.11 -33.76 -54.93
CA PRO A 89 -13.49 -33.93 -54.49
C PRO A 89 -14.47 -32.95 -55.15
N LEU A 90 -14.09 -31.69 -55.36
CA LEU A 90 -14.95 -30.68 -55.99
C LEU A 90 -15.20 -30.98 -57.47
N GLU A 91 -14.18 -31.48 -58.19
CA GLU A 91 -14.33 -31.96 -59.57
C GLU A 91 -15.23 -33.20 -59.65
N ALA A 92 -15.12 -34.12 -58.69
CA ALA A 92 -15.96 -35.32 -58.61
C ALA A 92 -17.45 -35.03 -58.34
N VAL A 93 -17.75 -33.91 -57.69
CA VAL A 93 -19.12 -33.44 -57.42
C VAL A 93 -19.75 -32.72 -58.63
N GLY A 94 -18.98 -32.54 -59.72
CA GLY A 94 -19.49 -32.01 -60.99
C GLY A 94 -19.48 -30.48 -61.09
N LEU A 95 -18.63 -29.80 -60.30
CA LEU A 95 -18.45 -28.36 -60.44
C LEU A 95 -17.82 -28.01 -61.81
N PRO A 96 -18.25 -26.91 -62.46
CA PRO A 96 -17.62 -26.42 -63.67
C PRO A 96 -16.14 -26.11 -63.43
N SER A 97 -15.26 -26.54 -64.35
CA SER A 97 -13.81 -26.41 -64.22
C SER A 97 -13.32 -24.97 -64.01
N GLY A 98 -14.07 -23.97 -64.45
CA GLY A 98 -13.79 -22.55 -64.19
C GLY A 98 -14.06 -22.08 -62.76
N ALA A 99 -14.95 -22.76 -62.02
CA ALA A 99 -15.32 -22.40 -60.64
C ALA A 99 -14.49 -23.13 -59.57
N VAL A 100 -13.92 -24.29 -59.92
CA VAL A 100 -13.16 -25.15 -58.98
C VAL A 100 -12.01 -24.41 -58.27
N PRO A 101 -11.14 -23.62 -58.95
CA PRO A 101 -10.02 -22.97 -58.27
C PRO A 101 -10.47 -21.94 -57.23
N THR A 102 -11.50 -21.15 -57.55
CA THR A 102 -12.02 -20.10 -56.66
C THR A 102 -12.73 -20.71 -55.45
N VAL A 103 -13.59 -21.71 -55.66
CA VAL A 103 -14.32 -22.39 -54.59
C VAL A 103 -13.37 -23.15 -53.67
N SER A 104 -12.37 -23.84 -54.24
CA SER A 104 -11.36 -24.56 -53.47
C SER A 104 -10.51 -23.65 -52.59
N THR A 105 -10.15 -22.48 -53.12
CA THR A 105 -9.39 -21.47 -52.36
C THR A 105 -10.24 -20.88 -51.24
N LEU A 106 -11.49 -20.49 -51.52
CA LEU A 106 -12.38 -19.93 -50.50
C LEU A 106 -12.66 -20.94 -49.36
N LEU A 107 -12.96 -22.19 -49.71
CA LEU A 107 -13.13 -23.27 -48.72
C LEU A 107 -11.83 -23.57 -47.98
N GLY A 108 -10.69 -23.58 -48.68
CA GLY A 108 -9.37 -23.77 -48.09
C GLY A 108 -9.05 -22.72 -47.04
N VAL A 109 -9.30 -21.44 -47.35
CA VAL A 109 -9.14 -20.32 -46.41
C VAL A 109 -10.11 -20.46 -45.23
N ALA A 110 -11.39 -20.74 -45.49
CA ALA A 110 -12.41 -20.87 -44.44
C ALA A 110 -12.07 -22.01 -43.46
N ILE A 111 -11.75 -23.20 -43.98
CA ILE A 111 -11.40 -24.37 -43.17
C ILE A 111 -10.10 -24.12 -42.41
N SER A 112 -9.07 -23.59 -43.07
CA SER A 112 -7.79 -23.31 -42.42
C SER A 112 -7.92 -22.27 -41.32
N THR A 113 -8.73 -21.23 -41.54
CA THR A 113 -9.03 -20.20 -40.53
C THR A 113 -9.75 -20.79 -39.33
N VAL A 114 -10.77 -21.63 -39.55
CA VAL A 114 -11.49 -22.29 -38.45
C VAL A 114 -10.57 -23.21 -37.66
N VAL A 115 -9.74 -24.01 -38.33
CA VAL A 115 -8.79 -24.91 -37.66
C VAL A 115 -7.77 -24.12 -36.84
N LEU A 116 -7.19 -23.06 -37.41
CA LEU A 116 -6.24 -22.20 -36.70
C LEU A 116 -6.89 -21.53 -35.48
N MET A 117 -8.06 -20.94 -35.66
CA MET A 117 -8.79 -20.27 -34.59
C MET A 117 -9.18 -21.24 -33.48
N VAL A 118 -9.66 -22.45 -33.81
CA VAL A 118 -10.09 -23.42 -32.79
C VAL A 118 -8.90 -24.08 -32.10
N VAL A 119 -7.99 -24.68 -32.89
CA VAL A 119 -6.90 -25.52 -32.36
C VAL A 119 -5.69 -24.68 -31.93
N GLY A 120 -5.36 -23.63 -32.68
CA GLY A 120 -4.24 -22.75 -32.39
C GLY A 120 -4.54 -21.74 -31.29
N GLU A 121 -5.78 -21.23 -31.21
CA GLU A 121 -6.11 -20.12 -30.31
C GLU A 121 -7.13 -20.48 -29.22
N LEU A 122 -8.36 -20.85 -29.56
CA LEU A 122 -9.46 -20.95 -28.60
C LEU A 122 -9.27 -22.09 -27.58
N VAL A 123 -8.86 -23.27 -28.02
CA VAL A 123 -8.64 -24.42 -27.13
C VAL A 123 -7.49 -24.16 -26.14
N PRO A 124 -6.29 -23.73 -26.59
CA PRO A 124 -5.18 -23.42 -25.68
C PRO A 124 -5.49 -22.26 -24.74
N LYS A 125 -6.18 -21.22 -25.24
CA LYS A 125 -6.62 -20.08 -24.43
C LYS A 125 -7.54 -20.51 -23.30
N ASN A 126 -8.60 -21.26 -23.61
CA ASN A 126 -9.55 -21.73 -22.59
C ASN A 126 -8.87 -22.64 -21.56
N TRP A 127 -7.91 -23.45 -22.00
CA TRP A 127 -7.16 -24.30 -21.07
C TRP A 127 -6.22 -23.50 -20.16
N ALA A 128 -5.55 -22.49 -20.71
CA ALA A 128 -4.69 -21.58 -19.97
C ALA A 128 -5.46 -20.76 -18.92
N ILE A 129 -6.68 -20.32 -19.24
CA ILE A 129 -7.52 -19.56 -18.31
C ILE A 129 -8.09 -20.45 -17.21
N SER A 130 -8.51 -21.68 -17.54
CA SER A 130 -9.10 -22.60 -16.57
C SER A 130 -8.09 -23.26 -15.63
N ARG A 131 -6.84 -23.46 -16.08
CA ARG A 131 -5.76 -24.07 -15.27
C ARG A 131 -4.42 -23.34 -15.44
N PRO A 132 -4.34 -22.06 -15.06
CA PRO A 132 -3.19 -21.20 -15.37
C PRO A 132 -1.88 -21.73 -14.78
N LEU A 133 -1.87 -22.15 -13.52
CA LEU A 133 -0.67 -22.67 -12.87
C LEU A 133 -0.13 -23.94 -13.55
N ALA A 134 -1.03 -24.88 -13.89
CA ALA A 134 -0.63 -26.16 -14.49
C ALA A 134 -0.07 -25.95 -15.91
N VAL A 135 -0.72 -25.08 -16.69
CA VAL A 135 -0.28 -24.74 -18.04
C VAL A 135 1.03 -23.96 -18.01
N ALA A 136 1.14 -22.91 -17.19
CA ALA A 136 2.32 -22.07 -17.07
C ALA A 136 3.58 -22.88 -16.75
N ARG A 137 3.49 -23.88 -15.86
CA ARG A 137 4.63 -24.75 -15.49
C ARG A 137 5.22 -25.52 -16.68
N VAL A 138 4.38 -25.89 -17.64
CA VAL A 138 4.80 -26.66 -18.82
C VAL A 138 5.31 -25.73 -19.92
N VAL A 139 4.58 -24.66 -20.20
CA VAL A 139 4.86 -23.78 -21.36
C VAL A 139 5.94 -22.73 -21.08
N ALA A 140 6.19 -22.37 -19.81
CA ALA A 140 7.16 -21.32 -19.47
C ALA A 140 8.61 -21.66 -19.84
N GLY A 141 8.99 -22.94 -19.87
CA GLY A 141 10.33 -23.37 -20.30
C GLY A 141 10.56 -23.07 -21.79
N PRO A 142 9.77 -23.67 -22.70
CA PRO A 142 9.83 -23.39 -24.14
C PRO A 142 9.71 -21.91 -24.48
N GLN A 143 8.75 -21.21 -23.86
CA GLN A 143 8.53 -19.77 -24.03
C GLN A 143 9.79 -18.97 -23.74
N ARG A 144 10.43 -19.21 -22.59
CA ARG A 144 11.64 -18.48 -22.19
C ARG A 144 12.81 -18.76 -23.12
N GLY A 145 12.92 -19.99 -23.64
CA GLY A 145 13.91 -20.35 -24.65
C GLY A 145 13.73 -19.54 -25.94
N PHE A 146 12.49 -19.45 -26.43
CA PHE A 146 12.14 -18.64 -27.59
C PHE A 146 12.42 -17.16 -27.35
N THR A 147 11.96 -16.60 -26.23
CA THR A 147 12.19 -15.19 -25.88
C THR A 147 13.69 -14.88 -25.72
N ALA A 148 14.49 -15.83 -25.24
CA ALA A 148 15.94 -15.64 -25.18
C ALA A 148 16.59 -15.61 -26.57
N ALA A 149 16.17 -16.49 -27.48
CA ALA A 149 16.68 -16.54 -28.85
C ALA A 149 16.31 -15.29 -29.66
N PHE A 150 15.06 -14.83 -29.56
CA PHE A 150 14.55 -13.64 -30.26
C PHE A 150 14.68 -12.36 -29.43
N GLY A 151 15.35 -12.40 -28.29
CA GLY A 151 15.49 -11.30 -27.34
C GLY A 151 15.96 -9.98 -27.96
N PRO A 152 17.02 -9.97 -28.82
CA PRO A 152 17.48 -8.75 -29.48
C PRO A 152 16.41 -8.10 -30.38
N LEU A 153 15.66 -8.92 -31.12
CA LEU A 153 14.58 -8.45 -31.99
C LEU A 153 13.40 -7.91 -31.18
N ILE A 154 12.97 -8.65 -30.16
CA ILE A 154 11.88 -8.24 -29.27
C ILE A 154 12.24 -6.90 -28.58
N HIS A 155 13.47 -6.77 -28.08
CA HIS A 155 13.91 -5.54 -27.44
C HIS A 155 13.96 -4.36 -28.41
N HIS A 156 14.40 -4.58 -29.66
CA HIS A 156 14.37 -3.56 -30.70
C HIS A 156 12.94 -3.08 -31.01
N LEU A 157 12.01 -4.01 -31.16
CA LEU A 157 10.59 -3.70 -31.41
C LEU A 157 9.96 -2.97 -30.22
N ASN A 158 10.18 -3.44 -28.99
CA ASN A 158 9.66 -2.80 -27.77
C ASN A 158 10.23 -1.39 -27.58
N ASN A 159 11.52 -1.18 -27.81
CA ASN A 159 12.11 0.15 -27.74
C ASN A 159 11.54 1.09 -28.81
N THR A 160 11.25 0.57 -30.00
CA THR A 160 10.64 1.35 -31.08
C THR A 160 9.21 1.73 -30.72
N ALA A 161 8.41 0.79 -30.20
CA ALA A 161 7.07 1.05 -29.69
C ALA A 161 7.09 2.10 -28.56
N ASN A 162 7.96 1.93 -27.57
CA ASN A 162 8.11 2.87 -26.45
C ASN A 162 8.50 4.28 -26.91
N ARG A 163 9.37 4.41 -27.92
CA ARG A 163 9.72 5.71 -28.52
C ARG A 163 8.52 6.36 -29.22
N ILE A 164 7.68 5.58 -29.89
CA ILE A 164 6.46 6.09 -30.54
C ILE A 164 5.46 6.54 -29.47
N VAL A 165 5.19 5.71 -28.45
CA VAL A 165 4.27 6.04 -27.34
C VAL A 165 4.70 7.32 -26.62
N ARG A 166 6.01 7.46 -26.32
CA ARG A 166 6.56 8.68 -25.72
C ARG A 166 6.39 9.92 -26.60
N ARG A 167 6.40 9.79 -27.93
CA ARG A 167 6.13 10.92 -28.85
C ARG A 167 4.69 11.40 -28.79
N PHE A 168 3.76 10.54 -28.37
CA PHE A 168 2.36 10.92 -28.12
C PHE A 168 2.13 11.44 -26.68
N GLY A 169 3.19 11.65 -25.89
CA GLY A 169 3.08 12.16 -24.51
C GLY A 169 2.58 11.13 -23.50
N LEU A 170 2.57 9.85 -23.87
CA LEU A 170 2.15 8.75 -22.99
C LEU A 170 3.38 8.08 -22.36
N GLU A 171 3.30 7.76 -21.07
CA GLU A 171 4.31 6.94 -20.41
C GLU A 171 4.09 5.44 -20.73
N PRO A 172 5.12 4.69 -21.15
CA PRO A 172 5.00 3.26 -21.34
C PRO A 172 4.68 2.56 -20.02
N ALA A 173 3.49 1.97 -19.89
CA ALA A 173 3.12 1.19 -18.72
C ALA A 173 3.81 -0.18 -18.76
N GLU A 174 4.62 -0.49 -17.75
CA GLU A 174 5.05 -1.87 -17.48
C GLU A 174 3.92 -2.56 -16.71
N GLU A 175 3.39 -3.68 -17.23
CA GLU A 175 2.38 -4.54 -16.56
C GLU A 175 2.99 -5.27 -15.34
N LEU A 176 3.46 -4.52 -14.35
CA LEU A 176 3.94 -5.01 -13.06
C LEU A 176 3.00 -4.49 -11.98
N ALA A 177 1.86 -5.16 -11.79
CA ALA A 177 1.02 -4.92 -10.62
C ALA A 177 0.14 -6.15 -10.28
N SER A 178 0.76 -7.29 -9.97
CA SER A 178 0.10 -8.36 -9.20
C SER A 178 0.41 -8.27 -7.70
N ALA A 179 1.20 -7.29 -7.26
CA ALA A 179 1.24 -6.90 -5.85
C ALA A 179 0.21 -5.79 -5.68
N ARG A 180 -0.91 -6.10 -5.01
CA ARG A 180 -1.84 -5.06 -4.54
C ARG A 180 -1.03 -4.07 -3.72
N THR A 181 -1.11 -2.80 -4.06
CA THR A 181 -0.40 -1.77 -3.30
C THR A 181 -1.05 -1.65 -1.91
N PRO A 182 -0.34 -1.15 -0.89
CA PRO A 182 -0.93 -0.87 0.42
C PRO A 182 -2.21 -0.03 0.32
N GLU A 183 -2.26 0.92 -0.62
CA GLU A 183 -3.42 1.78 -0.87
C GLU A 183 -4.61 0.99 -1.42
N GLU A 184 -4.38 0.01 -2.30
CA GLU A 184 -5.45 -0.89 -2.78
C GLU A 184 -6.00 -1.76 -1.65
N LEU A 185 -5.15 -2.22 -0.72
CA LEU A 185 -5.56 -2.99 0.45
C LEU A 185 -6.36 -2.15 1.45
N ILE A 186 -5.96 -0.90 1.67
CA ILE A 186 -6.69 0.07 2.50
C ILE A 186 -8.06 0.35 1.88
N ALA A 187 -8.13 0.57 0.56
CA ALA A 187 -9.38 0.81 -0.15
C ALA A 187 -10.33 -0.39 -0.04
N LEU A 188 -9.79 -1.61 -0.16
CA LEU A 188 -10.55 -2.85 0.00
C LEU A 188 -11.08 -3.00 1.43
N ALA A 189 -10.25 -2.82 2.45
CA ALA A 189 -10.66 -2.91 3.86
C ALA A 189 -11.78 -1.92 4.19
N ARG A 190 -11.65 -0.66 3.76
CA ARG A 190 -12.68 0.38 3.94
C ARG A 190 -13.98 0.07 3.20
N HIS A 191 -13.89 -0.55 2.02
CA HIS A 191 -15.07 -0.97 1.27
C HIS A 191 -15.77 -2.14 1.96
N SER A 192 -15.02 -3.14 2.42
CA SER A 192 -15.55 -4.28 3.18
C SER A 192 -16.23 -3.86 4.50
N ALA A 193 -15.71 -2.84 5.18
CA ALA A 193 -16.36 -2.25 6.35
C ALA A 193 -17.72 -1.60 6.01
N ARG A 194 -17.78 -0.84 4.89
CA ARG A 194 -19.03 -0.20 4.42
C ARG A 194 -20.11 -1.21 4.01
N GLU A 195 -19.71 -2.34 3.44
CA GLU A 195 -20.60 -3.44 3.09
C GLU A 195 -20.95 -4.35 4.29
N GLY A 196 -20.42 -4.07 5.48
CA GLY A 196 -20.67 -4.85 6.69
C GLY A 196 -20.02 -6.23 6.73
N ALA A 197 -19.04 -6.50 5.85
CA ALA A 197 -18.29 -7.75 5.82
C ALA A 197 -17.19 -7.83 6.89
N ILE A 198 -16.73 -6.67 7.38
CA ILE A 198 -15.74 -6.51 8.44
C ILE A 198 -16.25 -5.41 9.38
N GLU A 199 -16.03 -5.53 10.69
CA GLU A 199 -16.32 -4.47 11.66
C GLU A 199 -15.44 -3.24 11.39
N ALA A 200 -15.99 -2.03 11.60
CA ALA A 200 -15.31 -0.78 11.30
C ALA A 200 -13.95 -0.68 12.03
N ASP A 201 -13.93 -1.02 13.32
CA ASP A 201 -12.74 -0.98 14.16
C ASP A 201 -11.67 -1.96 13.66
N SER A 202 -12.08 -3.17 13.26
CA SER A 202 -11.16 -4.16 12.68
C SER A 202 -10.54 -3.67 11.37
N ALA A 203 -11.31 -2.96 10.53
CA ALA A 203 -10.79 -2.36 9.31
C ALA A 203 -9.84 -1.19 9.61
N GLU A 204 -10.12 -0.39 10.64
CA GLU A 204 -9.25 0.69 11.08
C GLU A 204 -7.92 0.17 11.64
N LEU A 205 -7.96 -0.83 12.52
CA LEU A 205 -6.76 -1.52 13.02
C LEU A 205 -5.91 -2.06 11.87
N PHE A 206 -6.53 -2.64 10.85
CA PHE A 206 -5.82 -3.13 9.66
C PHE A 206 -5.13 -2.00 8.90
N VAL A 207 -5.81 -0.87 8.69
CA VAL A 207 -5.24 0.31 8.02
C VAL A 207 -4.07 0.89 8.83
N ARG A 208 -4.23 1.07 10.15
CA ARG A 208 -3.16 1.58 11.02
C ARG A 208 -1.94 0.65 11.05
N THR A 209 -2.19 -0.66 11.05
CA THR A 209 -1.11 -1.67 10.98
C THR A 209 -0.29 -1.55 9.69
N LEU A 210 -0.92 -1.22 8.55
CA LEU A 210 -0.19 -1.01 7.29
C LEU A 210 0.68 0.25 7.34
N HIS A 211 0.22 1.32 7.98
CA HIS A 211 0.98 2.57 8.13
C HIS A 211 2.11 2.47 9.15
N LEU A 212 2.07 1.53 10.11
CA LEU A 212 3.13 1.34 11.11
C LEU A 212 4.52 1.14 10.47
N GLY A 213 4.58 0.55 9.28
CA GLY A 213 5.83 0.33 8.55
C GLY A 213 6.48 1.62 8.00
N GLU A 214 5.72 2.71 7.93
CA GLU A 214 6.17 4.02 7.45
C GLU A 214 6.63 4.93 8.59
N LEU A 215 6.28 4.59 9.83
CA LEU A 215 6.58 5.38 11.02
C LEU A 215 8.03 5.19 11.49
N THR A 216 8.53 6.24 12.13
CA THR A 216 9.84 6.30 12.78
C THR A 216 9.70 6.53 14.29
N ALA A 217 10.82 6.43 15.02
CA ALA A 217 10.85 6.70 16.45
C ALA A 217 10.33 8.11 16.78
N GLU A 218 10.59 9.09 15.91
CA GLU A 218 10.06 10.46 16.03
C GLU A 218 8.53 10.53 16.03
N ASN A 219 7.87 9.66 15.25
CA ASN A 219 6.42 9.67 15.13
C ASN A 219 5.71 9.09 16.36
N VAL A 220 6.37 8.19 17.09
CA VAL A 220 5.77 7.42 18.20
C VAL A 220 6.30 7.84 19.57
N MET A 221 7.13 8.88 19.63
CA MET A 221 7.75 9.30 20.89
C MET A 221 6.85 10.22 21.68
N THR A 222 6.96 10.13 23.01
CA THR A 222 6.62 11.25 23.87
C THR A 222 7.65 12.37 23.64
N PRO A 223 7.24 13.54 23.13
CA PRO A 223 8.16 14.65 22.86
C PRO A 223 8.84 15.13 24.14
N ARG A 224 10.09 15.61 24.04
CA ARG A 224 10.90 16.09 25.17
C ARG A 224 10.14 16.98 26.17
N VAL A 225 9.26 17.84 25.67
CA VAL A 225 8.51 18.82 26.48
C VAL A 225 7.50 18.15 27.42
N ASP A 226 7.02 16.96 27.08
CA ASP A 226 6.03 16.20 27.84
C ASP A 226 6.68 15.10 28.69
N VAL A 227 8.01 14.89 28.55
CA VAL A 227 8.74 13.86 29.30
C VAL A 227 8.81 14.20 30.78
N ARG A 228 8.26 13.31 31.61
CA ARG A 228 8.47 13.33 33.06
C ARG A 228 9.76 12.60 33.39
N ALA A 229 10.70 13.29 34.05
CA ALA A 229 12.04 12.78 34.31
C ALA A 229 12.50 13.07 35.74
N LEU A 230 13.48 12.29 36.22
CA LEU A 230 14.06 12.41 37.55
C LEU A 230 15.51 12.88 37.46
N ALA A 231 15.90 13.83 38.30
CA ALA A 231 17.31 14.23 38.39
C ALA A 231 18.10 13.16 39.16
N VAL A 232 19.38 12.95 38.82
CA VAL A 232 20.24 11.93 39.45
C VAL A 232 20.30 12.00 40.99
N GLN A 233 20.05 13.17 41.58
CA GLN A 233 20.11 13.40 43.03
C GLN A 233 18.79 13.13 43.75
N THR A 234 17.70 12.80 43.03
CA THR A 234 16.40 12.51 43.67
C THR A 234 16.42 11.14 44.34
N THR A 235 15.47 10.92 45.23
CA THR A 235 15.34 9.69 46.00
C THR A 235 14.36 8.71 45.34
N ALA A 236 14.40 7.45 45.77
CA ALA A 236 13.41 6.45 45.37
C ALA A 236 11.98 6.84 45.82
N THR A 237 11.84 7.58 46.94
CA THR A 237 10.56 8.16 47.35
C THR A 237 10.02 9.16 46.34
N ASP A 238 10.86 10.03 45.77
CA ASP A 238 10.43 11.00 44.76
C ASP A 238 9.92 10.29 43.50
N ALA A 239 10.56 9.19 43.10
CA ALA A 239 10.10 8.36 41.99
C ALA A 239 8.74 7.72 42.27
N ALA A 240 8.52 7.22 43.48
CA ALA A 240 7.22 6.68 43.89
C ALA A 240 6.13 7.78 43.89
N ASN A 241 6.43 8.97 44.39
CA ASN A 241 5.51 10.11 44.39
C ASN A 241 5.18 10.57 42.96
N LEU A 242 6.18 10.62 42.07
CA LEU A 242 5.97 10.97 40.67
C LEU A 242 5.11 9.92 39.96
N THR A 243 5.30 8.64 40.27
CA THR A 243 4.45 7.55 39.78
C THR A 243 3.01 7.73 40.24
N LEU A 244 2.79 8.02 41.52
CA LEU A 244 1.44 8.28 42.07
C LEU A 244 0.77 9.50 41.43
N ALA A 245 1.54 10.55 41.13
CA ALA A 245 1.01 11.78 40.56
C ALA A 245 0.70 11.68 39.06
N THR A 246 1.39 10.81 38.33
CA THR A 246 1.33 10.76 36.84
C THR A 246 0.77 9.45 36.29
N GLY A 247 0.72 8.38 37.08
CA GLY A 247 0.39 7.02 36.60
C GLY A 247 1.52 6.34 35.83
N LEU A 248 2.63 7.02 35.57
CA LEU A 248 3.75 6.48 34.78
C LEU A 248 4.60 5.50 35.58
N SER A 249 5.01 4.40 34.93
CA SER A 249 5.80 3.34 35.57
C SER A 249 7.31 3.43 35.33
N ARG A 250 7.74 4.27 34.38
CA ARG A 250 9.14 4.38 33.94
C ARG A 250 9.52 5.83 33.78
N PHE A 251 10.74 6.19 34.21
CA PHE A 251 11.25 7.55 34.13
C PHE A 251 12.70 7.57 33.65
N PRO A 252 13.07 8.44 32.70
CA PRO A 252 14.46 8.74 32.44
C PRO A 252 15.09 9.49 33.62
N VAL A 253 16.34 9.14 33.92
CA VAL A 253 17.17 9.76 34.94
C VAL A 253 18.23 10.62 34.26
N TYR A 254 18.27 11.91 34.57
CA TYR A 254 19.15 12.87 33.90
C TYR A 254 20.12 13.56 34.85
N ARG A 255 21.19 14.13 34.30
CA ARG A 255 22.15 14.97 35.01
C ARG A 255 22.17 16.37 34.41
N GLY A 256 21.87 17.40 35.20
CA GLY A 256 21.89 18.79 34.72
C GLY A 256 20.70 19.13 33.82
N SER A 257 20.63 18.57 32.61
CA SER A 257 19.50 18.71 31.68
C SER A 257 19.07 17.36 31.10
N LEU A 258 17.89 17.34 30.47
CA LEU A 258 17.38 16.19 29.72
C LEU A 258 18.29 15.77 28.55
N ASP A 259 19.27 16.58 28.14
CA ASP A 259 20.23 16.19 27.10
C ASP A 259 21.26 15.16 27.62
N GLU A 260 21.42 15.05 28.93
CA GLU A 260 22.31 14.07 29.56
C GLU A 260 21.49 13.04 30.35
N VAL A 261 20.79 12.16 29.63
CA VAL A 261 20.11 11.00 30.23
C VAL A 261 21.13 9.90 30.54
N ILE A 262 21.33 9.62 31.82
CA ILE A 262 22.31 8.64 32.32
C ILE A 262 21.70 7.26 32.56
N GLY A 263 20.37 7.16 32.57
CA GLY A 263 19.67 5.90 32.81
C GLY A 263 18.16 6.01 32.78
N THR A 264 17.50 4.89 33.06
CA THR A 264 16.05 4.78 33.22
C THR A 264 15.76 4.01 34.51
N VAL A 265 14.72 4.41 35.22
CA VAL A 265 14.21 3.72 36.41
C VAL A 265 12.82 3.14 36.15
N HIS A 266 12.54 1.99 36.76
CA HIS A 266 11.22 1.38 36.77
C HIS A 266 10.64 1.40 38.19
N ILE A 267 9.33 1.68 38.33
CA ILE A 267 8.64 1.71 39.63
C ILE A 267 8.79 0.40 40.41
N ARG A 268 8.75 -0.75 39.74
CA ARG A 268 9.05 -2.07 40.32
C ARG A 268 10.34 -2.08 41.15
N ASP A 269 11.42 -1.46 40.68
CA ASP A 269 12.72 -1.50 41.35
C ASP A 269 12.73 -0.58 42.58
N VAL A 270 11.93 0.50 42.54
CA VAL A 270 11.64 1.37 43.70
C VAL A 270 10.78 0.64 44.74
N LEU A 271 9.74 -0.07 44.31
CA LEU A 271 8.82 -0.81 45.18
C LEU A 271 9.47 -2.04 45.81
N ALA A 272 10.53 -2.57 45.21
CA ALA A 272 11.34 -3.66 45.78
C ALA A 272 12.13 -3.22 47.03
N LEU A 273 12.29 -1.91 47.28
CA LEU A 273 12.86 -1.39 48.50
C LEU A 273 11.82 -1.33 49.63
N ASP A 274 12.28 -1.66 50.84
CA ASP A 274 11.54 -1.39 52.09
C ASP A 274 11.19 0.10 52.19
N GLU A 275 10.00 0.41 52.72
CA GLU A 275 9.48 1.78 52.79
C GLU A 275 10.46 2.74 53.49
N ASP A 276 11.07 2.31 54.59
CA ASP A 276 12.04 3.10 55.36
C ASP A 276 13.33 3.42 54.60
N LYS A 277 13.66 2.63 53.56
CA LYS A 277 14.90 2.79 52.76
C LYS A 277 14.69 3.69 51.54
N ARG A 278 13.46 3.87 51.06
CA ARG A 278 13.16 4.69 49.87
C ARG A 278 13.61 6.15 49.99
N PRO A 279 13.47 6.83 51.14
CA PRO A 279 13.94 8.22 51.30
C PRO A 279 15.47 8.34 51.30
N LEU A 280 16.18 7.26 51.61
CA LEU A 280 17.64 7.24 51.76
C LEU A 280 18.37 6.74 50.50
N THR A 281 17.63 6.16 49.54
CA THR A 281 18.22 5.55 48.34
C THR A 281 18.15 6.55 47.18
N PRO A 282 19.30 7.00 46.65
CA PRO A 282 19.34 7.82 45.44
C PRO A 282 18.81 7.05 44.23
N ILE A 283 18.13 7.75 43.32
CA ILE A 283 17.61 7.14 42.09
C ILE A 283 18.72 6.64 41.17
N ALA A 284 19.90 7.24 41.28
CA ALA A 284 21.11 6.84 40.57
C ALA A 284 21.48 5.37 40.82
N ASP A 285 21.23 4.85 42.03
CA ASP A 285 21.56 3.48 42.41
C ASP A 285 20.59 2.45 41.83
N LEU A 286 19.40 2.90 41.41
CA LEU A 286 18.36 2.09 40.78
C LEU A 286 18.33 2.24 39.25
N ALA A 287 19.06 3.21 38.70
CA ALA A 287 19.05 3.52 37.28
C ALA A 287 19.76 2.43 36.46
N THR A 288 19.09 1.95 35.42
CA THR A 288 19.68 1.06 34.41
C THR A 288 20.09 1.85 33.18
N ALA A 289 21.14 1.39 32.47
CA ALA A 289 21.62 2.05 31.25
C ALA A 289 20.47 2.26 30.23
N PRO A 290 20.36 3.47 29.63
CA PRO A 290 19.27 3.80 28.74
C PRO A 290 19.48 3.14 27.36
N LEU A 291 18.38 2.74 26.71
CA LEU A 291 18.42 2.32 25.32
C LEU A 291 18.39 3.58 24.43
N LEU A 292 19.54 3.99 23.91
CA LEU A 292 19.63 5.14 22.99
C LEU A 292 19.32 4.73 21.55
N VAL A 293 18.46 5.49 20.88
CA VAL A 293 18.10 5.31 19.47
C VAL A 293 17.99 6.65 18.75
N PRO A 294 18.32 6.74 17.45
CA PRO A 294 18.10 7.97 16.69
C PRO A 294 16.60 8.15 16.38
N HIS A 295 16.12 9.39 16.30
CA HIS A 295 14.74 9.75 15.95
C HIS A 295 14.26 9.15 14.61
N SER A 296 15.16 9.03 13.63
CA SER A 296 14.90 8.44 12.31
C SER A 296 14.82 6.91 12.28
N LEU A 297 14.96 6.21 13.42
CA LEU A 297 14.91 4.74 13.44
C LEU A 297 13.49 4.25 13.09
N PRO A 298 13.31 3.37 12.08
CA PRO A 298 12.02 2.78 11.76
C PRO A 298 11.38 2.04 12.94
N VAL A 299 10.06 2.14 13.08
CA VAL A 299 9.29 1.59 14.22
C VAL A 299 9.41 0.07 14.34
N ASP A 300 9.47 -0.67 13.22
CA ASP A 300 9.66 -2.12 13.21
C ASP A 300 10.97 -2.54 13.93
N LYS A 301 12.04 -1.78 13.68
CA LYS A 301 13.35 -1.96 14.34
C LYS A 301 13.31 -1.49 15.78
N LEU A 302 12.63 -0.37 16.05
CA LEU A 302 12.47 0.17 17.40
C LEU A 302 11.77 -0.85 18.31
N LEU A 303 10.64 -1.41 17.88
CA LEU A 303 9.90 -2.46 18.58
C LEU A 303 10.79 -3.67 18.88
N GLY A 304 11.60 -4.10 17.90
CA GLY A 304 12.58 -5.16 18.07
C GLY A 304 13.63 -4.85 19.15
N ARG A 305 14.10 -3.60 19.24
CA ARG A 305 15.06 -3.17 20.29
C ARG A 305 14.41 -3.08 21.66
N LEU A 306 13.24 -2.46 21.77
CA LEU A 306 12.48 -2.33 23.01
C LEU A 306 12.15 -3.71 23.61
N ARG A 307 11.69 -4.66 22.80
CA ARG A 307 11.39 -6.04 23.25
C ARG A 307 12.62 -6.79 23.77
N ARG A 308 13.81 -6.56 23.20
CA ARG A 308 15.06 -7.19 23.63
C ARG A 308 15.60 -6.55 24.91
N ALA A 309 15.59 -5.22 24.97
CA ALA A 309 16.12 -4.48 26.11
C ALA A 309 15.16 -4.47 27.32
N ARG A 310 13.86 -4.72 27.10
CA ARG A 310 12.80 -4.66 28.12
C ARG A 310 12.79 -3.36 28.92
N THR A 311 13.10 -2.27 28.25
CA THR A 311 13.21 -0.93 28.83
C THR A 311 12.69 0.13 27.86
N MET A 312 12.53 1.36 28.35
CA MET A 312 12.21 2.55 27.58
C MET A 312 13.39 2.96 26.70
N ALA A 313 13.12 3.42 25.48
CA ALA A 313 14.10 4.05 24.61
C ALA A 313 14.15 5.56 24.85
N VAL A 314 15.37 6.11 24.88
CA VAL A 314 15.62 7.55 24.85
C VAL A 314 16.00 7.89 23.41
N ILE A 315 15.25 8.81 22.83
CA ILE A 315 15.36 9.15 21.41
C ILE A 315 16.25 10.37 21.29
N ILE A 316 17.26 10.26 20.43
CA ILE A 316 18.29 11.26 20.22
C ILE A 316 18.07 11.94 18.87
N ASP A 317 18.12 13.27 18.87
CA ASP A 317 18.07 14.10 17.66
C ASP A 317 19.42 14.10 16.90
N GLU A 318 19.46 14.76 15.75
CA GLU A 318 20.67 14.88 14.93
C GLU A 318 21.79 15.72 15.56
N TYR A 319 21.48 16.52 16.58
CA TYR A 319 22.43 17.35 17.30
C TYR A 319 22.99 16.66 18.56
N GLY A 320 22.49 15.46 18.87
CA GLY A 320 22.89 14.67 20.04
C GLY A 320 22.11 15.00 21.31
N GLY A 321 21.06 15.82 21.23
CA GLY A 321 20.14 16.10 22.31
C GLY A 321 19.04 15.05 22.43
N THR A 322 18.33 15.04 23.56
CA THR A 322 17.17 14.16 23.74
C THR A 322 15.95 14.78 23.07
N ALA A 323 15.45 14.11 22.03
CA ALA A 323 14.22 14.47 21.31
C ALA A 323 12.96 14.03 22.07
N GLY A 324 13.04 12.90 22.78
CA GLY A 324 11.90 12.30 23.48
C GLY A 324 12.20 10.93 24.07
N VAL A 325 11.15 10.22 24.48
CA VAL A 325 11.22 8.82 24.92
C VAL A 325 10.14 7.99 24.25
N ALA A 326 10.36 6.68 24.10
CA ALA A 326 9.35 5.76 23.58
C ALA A 326 9.39 4.41 24.30
N THR A 327 8.24 3.77 24.35
CA THR A 327 7.97 2.48 24.99
C THR A 327 7.28 1.54 24.00
N VAL A 328 7.01 0.29 24.42
CA VAL A 328 6.29 -0.65 23.54
C VAL A 328 4.83 -0.25 23.47
N GLU A 329 4.32 0.30 24.57
CA GLU A 329 2.97 0.80 24.75
C GLU A 329 2.65 1.89 23.74
N ASP A 330 3.55 2.87 23.53
CA ASP A 330 3.37 3.94 22.54
C ASP A 330 3.28 3.39 21.10
N ILE A 331 4.05 2.35 20.76
CA ILE A 331 3.97 1.71 19.43
C ILE A 331 2.67 0.93 19.26
N VAL A 332 2.18 0.32 20.33
CA VAL A 332 0.90 -0.41 20.31
C VAL A 332 -0.27 0.57 20.19
N GLU A 333 -0.17 1.72 20.84
CA GLU A 333 -1.15 2.80 20.76
C GLU A 333 -1.31 3.31 19.32
N GLU A 334 -0.24 3.43 18.54
CA GLU A 334 -0.36 3.79 17.12
C GLU A 334 -1.17 2.79 16.28
N VAL A 335 -1.17 1.51 16.67
CA VAL A 335 -1.93 0.46 15.97
C VAL A 335 -3.36 0.40 16.48
N VAL A 336 -3.53 0.43 17.80
CA VAL A 336 -4.81 0.19 18.48
C VAL A 336 -5.65 1.46 18.59
N GLY A 337 -5.00 2.62 18.72
CA GLY A 337 -5.59 3.88 19.16
C GLY A 337 -5.95 3.91 20.63
N GLU A 338 -6.57 5.02 21.04
CA GLU A 338 -7.24 5.08 22.32
C GLU A 338 -8.37 4.03 22.34
N VAL A 339 -8.19 3.03 23.20
CA VAL A 339 -9.20 2.00 23.44
C VAL A 339 -10.36 2.69 24.14
N ARG A 340 -11.35 3.14 23.35
CA ARG A 340 -12.60 3.68 23.88
C ARG A 340 -13.41 2.51 24.46
N ASP A 341 -13.43 2.39 25.78
CA ASP A 341 -14.36 1.47 26.45
C ASP A 341 -15.79 2.01 26.29
N GLU A 342 -16.74 1.13 25.97
CA GLU A 342 -18.18 1.43 25.96
C GLU A 342 -18.70 1.95 27.32
N HIS A 343 -17.89 1.81 28.38
CA HIS A 343 -18.23 2.16 29.76
C HIS A 343 -17.44 3.34 30.34
N ASP A 344 -16.59 4.04 29.56
CA ASP A 344 -15.82 5.15 30.13
C ASP A 344 -16.68 6.42 30.33
N PRO A 345 -16.65 7.01 31.55
CA PRO A 345 -17.45 8.18 31.89
C PRO A 345 -16.90 9.44 31.20
N HIS A 346 -17.51 9.83 30.07
CA HIS A 346 -17.47 11.16 29.43
C HIS A 346 -16.31 12.08 29.85
N GLU A 347 -15.09 11.79 29.40
CA GLU A 347 -14.17 12.88 29.12
C GLU A 347 -14.74 13.68 27.94
N THR A 348 -14.72 15.02 28.04
CA THR A 348 -15.23 15.90 26.99
C THR A 348 -14.59 15.52 25.65
N PRO A 349 -15.37 15.12 24.63
CA PRO A 349 -14.82 14.66 23.36
C PRO A 349 -13.88 15.69 22.75
N ASP A 350 -12.79 15.22 22.11
CA ASP A 350 -11.82 16.10 21.43
C ASP A 350 -12.46 16.98 20.38
N LEU A 351 -13.58 16.54 19.78
CA LEU A 351 -14.44 17.34 18.92
C LEU A 351 -15.90 17.07 19.28
N ALA A 352 -16.56 18.06 19.89
CA ALA A 352 -17.95 17.94 20.35
C ALA A 352 -18.84 19.03 19.72
N PRO A 353 -20.07 18.72 19.27
CA PRO A 353 -21.02 19.75 18.88
C PRO A 353 -21.35 20.64 20.09
N ALA A 354 -21.42 21.95 19.85
CA ALA A 354 -21.76 22.96 20.84
C ALA A 354 -23.05 23.67 20.46
N GLU A 355 -23.55 24.56 21.33
CA GLU A 355 -24.72 25.37 21.03
C GLU A 355 -24.52 26.14 19.70
N PRO A 356 -25.50 26.08 18.77
CA PRO A 356 -25.43 26.79 17.52
C PRO A 356 -25.15 28.27 17.73
N ALA A 357 -24.46 28.89 16.78
CA ALA A 357 -24.27 30.33 16.82
C ALA A 357 -25.64 31.03 16.75
N LEU A 358 -25.70 32.29 17.21
CA LEU A 358 -26.94 33.10 17.22
C LEU A 358 -27.60 33.21 15.82
N ASP A 359 -26.83 32.99 14.76
CA ASP A 359 -27.25 32.97 13.37
C ASP A 359 -27.64 31.56 12.85
N GLY A 360 -27.79 30.58 13.74
CA GLY A 360 -28.22 29.22 13.43
C GLY A 360 -27.13 28.32 12.86
N ARG A 361 -25.88 28.81 12.73
CA ARG A 361 -24.77 28.00 12.19
C ARG A 361 -24.34 26.92 13.18
N PRO A 362 -24.03 25.70 12.72
CA PRO A 362 -23.50 24.67 13.58
C PRO A 362 -22.11 25.06 14.10
N VAL A 363 -21.87 24.68 15.36
CA VAL A 363 -20.67 25.02 16.13
C VAL A 363 -20.14 23.76 16.78
N TRP A 364 -18.81 23.66 16.86
CA TRP A 364 -18.11 22.62 17.59
C TRP A 364 -17.09 23.22 18.55
N HIS A 365 -16.85 22.53 19.65
CA HIS A 365 -15.70 22.73 20.52
C HIS A 365 -14.68 21.64 20.21
N ALA A 366 -13.44 22.05 19.94
CA ALA A 366 -12.35 21.17 19.60
C ALA A 366 -11.17 21.36 20.57
N ASP A 367 -10.49 20.27 20.90
CA ASP A 367 -9.14 20.31 21.46
C ASP A 367 -8.13 20.82 20.42
N GLY A 368 -7.11 21.54 20.86
CA GLY A 368 -6.03 22.02 20.00
C GLY A 368 -5.22 20.90 19.35
N SER A 369 -5.16 19.74 20.01
CA SER A 369 -4.48 18.53 19.52
C SER A 369 -5.24 17.81 18.42
N VAL A 370 -6.53 18.12 18.18
CA VAL A 370 -7.34 17.51 17.13
C VAL A 370 -6.61 17.59 15.80
N ARG A 371 -6.42 16.43 15.17
CA ARG A 371 -5.76 16.30 13.89
C ARG A 371 -6.62 16.86 12.77
N ILE A 372 -5.97 17.43 11.76
CA ILE A 372 -6.64 18.10 10.63
C ILE A 372 -7.54 17.15 9.82
N ASP A 373 -7.21 15.86 9.75
CA ASP A 373 -8.00 14.84 9.08
C ASP A 373 -9.33 14.56 9.79
N GLN A 374 -9.36 14.56 11.13
CA GLN A 374 -10.59 14.41 11.92
C GLN A 374 -11.57 15.56 11.69
N LEU A 375 -11.07 16.79 11.46
CA LEU A 375 -11.93 17.94 11.15
C LEU A 375 -12.68 17.78 9.81
N ARG A 376 -12.28 16.84 8.94
CA ARG A 376 -13.04 16.53 7.71
C ARG A 376 -14.40 15.91 8.00
N GLU A 377 -14.58 15.27 9.16
CA GLU A 377 -15.87 14.70 9.57
C GLU A 377 -16.97 15.76 9.70
N ILE A 378 -16.60 16.96 10.13
CA ILE A 378 -17.50 18.12 10.20
C ILE A 378 -17.55 18.90 8.88
N GLY A 379 -16.82 18.46 7.85
CA GLY A 379 -16.72 19.13 6.55
C GLY A 379 -15.69 20.26 6.49
N PHE A 380 -14.83 20.41 7.51
CA PHE A 380 -13.72 21.36 7.48
C PHE A 380 -12.53 20.73 6.76
N VAL A 381 -12.21 21.25 5.58
CA VAL A 381 -10.99 20.89 4.84
C VAL A 381 -9.97 21.97 5.11
N ALA A 382 -8.97 21.68 5.93
CA ALA A 382 -7.91 22.64 6.17
C ALA A 382 -7.07 22.85 4.88
N PRO A 383 -6.53 24.06 4.68
CA PRO A 383 -5.53 24.35 3.65
C PRO A 383 -4.30 23.44 3.76
N ASP A 384 -3.53 23.32 2.68
CA ASP A 384 -2.25 22.60 2.74
C ASP A 384 -1.20 23.43 3.52
N GLY A 385 -0.45 22.78 4.41
CA GLY A 385 0.60 23.43 5.18
C GLY A 385 1.37 22.48 6.11
N PRO A 386 2.52 22.92 6.67
CA PRO A 386 3.33 22.15 7.60
C PRO A 386 2.71 22.13 9.02
N TYR A 387 1.50 21.61 9.14
CA TYR A 387 0.82 21.39 10.43
C TYR A 387 -0.02 20.11 10.37
N GLU A 388 -0.13 19.43 11.51
CA GLU A 388 -0.93 18.20 11.64
C GLU A 388 -2.16 18.39 12.52
N THR A 389 -2.17 19.44 13.36
CA THR A 389 -3.22 19.69 14.37
C THR A 389 -3.88 21.06 14.19
N LEU A 390 -5.06 21.22 14.78
CA LEU A 390 -5.81 22.48 14.81
C LEU A 390 -4.99 23.62 15.45
N ALA A 391 -4.29 23.34 16.55
CA ALA A 391 -3.40 24.32 17.19
C ALA A 391 -2.25 24.73 16.26
N GLY A 392 -1.68 23.78 15.50
CA GLY A 392 -0.63 24.04 14.51
C GLY A 392 -1.13 24.93 13.37
N LEU A 393 -2.32 24.64 12.83
CA LEU A 393 -2.97 25.47 11.82
C LEU A 393 -3.18 26.90 12.32
N ILE A 394 -3.70 27.06 13.55
CA ILE A 394 -3.96 28.37 14.16
C ILE A 394 -2.66 29.16 14.34
N ALA A 395 -1.63 28.53 14.91
CA ALA A 395 -0.34 29.18 15.14
C ALA A 395 0.32 29.60 13.81
N MET A 396 0.26 28.75 12.78
CA MET A 396 0.78 29.07 11.46
C MET A 396 0.03 30.25 10.83
N ARG A 397 -1.30 30.25 10.87
CA ARG A 397 -2.11 31.33 10.28
C ARG A 397 -1.98 32.66 11.00
N LEU A 398 -1.72 32.65 12.31
CA LEU A 398 -1.51 33.86 13.09
C LEU A 398 -0.07 34.39 13.00
N GLU A 399 0.88 33.57 12.55
CA GLU A 399 2.34 33.85 12.54
C GLU A 399 2.89 34.26 13.93
N ARG A 400 2.21 33.86 15.00
CA ARG A 400 2.59 34.10 16.40
C ARG A 400 1.94 33.08 17.33
N ILE A 401 2.40 33.07 18.60
CA ILE A 401 1.77 32.30 19.67
C ILE A 401 0.29 32.75 19.81
N PRO A 402 -0.67 31.81 19.75
CA PRO A 402 -2.08 32.12 19.94
C PRO A 402 -2.36 32.65 21.34
N THR A 403 -3.32 33.56 21.45
CA THR A 403 -3.82 34.11 22.71
C THR A 403 -5.31 33.84 22.85
N THR A 404 -5.78 33.71 24.09
CA THR A 404 -7.21 33.61 24.38
C THR A 404 -7.95 34.82 23.78
N ALA A 405 -9.02 34.57 23.01
CA ALA A 405 -9.78 35.51 22.19
C ALA A 405 -9.31 35.75 20.75
N ASP A 406 -8.23 35.11 20.29
CA ASP A 406 -7.89 35.14 18.86
C ASP A 406 -8.98 34.52 17.99
N ARG A 407 -9.23 35.13 16.84
CA ARG A 407 -10.22 34.68 15.85
C ARG A 407 -9.61 34.72 14.46
N LEU A 408 -9.83 33.65 13.71
CA LEU A 408 -9.38 33.49 12.34
C LEU A 408 -10.50 32.92 11.48
N ASP A 409 -10.50 33.32 10.21
CA ASP A 409 -11.39 32.81 9.18
C ASP A 409 -10.56 31.99 8.20
N VAL A 410 -10.97 30.75 7.96
CA VAL A 410 -10.31 29.80 7.06
C VAL A 410 -11.38 29.22 6.15
N ASP A 411 -11.38 29.66 4.89
CA ASP A 411 -12.30 29.19 3.86
C ASP A 411 -13.78 29.25 4.29
N GLY A 412 -14.16 30.33 4.97
CA GLY A 412 -15.51 30.59 5.47
C GLY A 412 -15.82 29.99 6.84
N TRP A 413 -14.92 29.16 7.39
CA TRP A 413 -15.03 28.66 8.75
C TRP A 413 -14.40 29.63 9.73
N ARG A 414 -15.09 29.89 10.84
CA ARG A 414 -14.57 30.76 11.90
C ARG A 414 -14.03 29.93 13.04
N LEU A 415 -12.74 30.06 13.30
CA LEU A 415 -12.05 29.43 14.43
C LEU A 415 -11.78 30.51 15.49
N ALA A 416 -12.18 30.26 16.74
CA ALA A 416 -11.98 31.17 17.86
C ALA A 416 -11.31 30.45 19.03
N VAL A 417 -10.18 30.97 19.49
CA VAL A 417 -9.41 30.39 20.60
C VAL A 417 -10.10 30.71 21.92
N LEU A 418 -10.61 29.68 22.59
CA LEU A 418 -11.31 29.77 23.87
C LEU A 418 -10.34 29.71 25.06
N HIS A 419 -9.33 28.86 24.95
CA HIS A 419 -8.33 28.65 25.99
C HIS A 419 -6.96 28.43 25.36
N THR A 420 -5.91 28.89 26.05
CA THR A 420 -4.52 28.67 25.66
C THR A 420 -3.78 28.05 26.84
N GLU A 421 -3.02 27.00 26.57
CA GLU A 421 -2.18 26.33 27.56
C GLU A 421 -0.82 26.06 26.91
N HIS A 422 0.28 26.18 27.67
CA HIS A 422 1.64 25.89 27.18
C HIS A 422 2.00 26.52 25.82
N HIS A 423 1.57 27.76 25.57
CA HIS A 423 1.79 28.52 24.31
C HIS A 423 1.12 27.92 23.06
N ARG A 424 0.08 27.09 23.21
CA ARG A 424 -0.76 26.61 22.11
C ARG A 424 -2.23 26.96 22.35
N ALA A 425 -3.01 26.99 21.28
CA ALA A 425 -4.46 27.00 21.39
C ALA A 425 -4.90 25.64 21.92
N ASP A 426 -5.48 25.60 23.11
CA ASP A 426 -5.84 24.37 23.83
C ASP A 426 -7.30 24.01 23.58
N ARG A 427 -8.21 25.00 23.63
CA ARG A 427 -9.61 24.82 23.24
C ARG A 427 -10.00 25.83 22.19
N VAL A 428 -10.66 25.34 21.14
CA VAL A 428 -11.04 26.12 19.96
C VAL A 428 -12.52 25.93 19.66
N ARG A 429 -13.22 27.04 19.45
CA ARG A 429 -14.58 27.04 18.91
C ARG A 429 -14.53 27.13 17.40
N ILE A 430 -15.13 26.16 16.72
CA ILE A 430 -15.24 26.07 15.26
C ILE A 430 -16.67 26.40 14.87
N THR A 431 -16.89 27.36 13.95
CA THR A 431 -18.21 27.72 13.43
C THR A 431 -18.24 27.52 11.92
N ALA A 432 -19.26 26.84 11.42
CA ALA A 432 -19.42 26.55 9.99
C ALA A 432 -19.55 27.83 9.14
N PRO A 433 -19.29 27.73 7.82
CA PRO A 433 -19.59 28.79 6.86
C PRO A 433 -21.09 29.06 6.78
N VAL A 434 -21.43 30.27 6.34
CA VAL A 434 -22.81 30.60 5.98
C VAL A 434 -23.15 29.83 4.70
N THR A 435 -24.12 28.90 4.76
CA THR A 435 -24.64 28.26 3.56
C THR A 435 -25.34 29.30 2.70
N VAL A 436 -24.65 29.81 1.67
CA VAL A 436 -25.31 30.57 0.61
C VAL A 436 -26.05 29.53 -0.23
N ALA A 437 -27.37 29.46 -0.07
CA ALA A 437 -28.21 28.71 -0.99
C ALA A 437 -27.92 29.25 -2.40
N GLN A 438 -27.29 28.43 -3.24
CA GLN A 438 -27.12 28.75 -4.65
C GLN A 438 -28.51 28.86 -5.27
N SER A 439 -28.95 30.10 -5.50
CA SER A 439 -30.03 30.44 -6.41
C SER A 439 -29.70 29.86 -7.78
N ALA A 440 -30.44 28.82 -8.17
CA ALA A 440 -30.44 28.31 -9.54
C ALA A 440 -31.05 29.38 -10.46
N GLU A 441 -30.19 30.26 -10.95
CA GLU A 441 -30.44 31.11 -12.09
C GLU A 441 -30.00 30.32 -13.34
N GLU A 442 -30.86 29.44 -13.85
CA GLU A 442 -30.82 29.04 -15.25
C GLU A 442 -32.02 29.65 -15.96
N THR A 443 -31.84 30.91 -16.32
CA THR A 443 -32.49 31.51 -17.48
C THR A 443 -31.74 31.01 -18.72
N ARG A 444 -32.28 30.05 -19.47
CA ARG A 444 -32.67 30.21 -20.88
C ARG A 444 -33.13 28.90 -21.51
#